data_AF-A0A9E4XB92-F1
#
_entry.id   AF-A0A9E4XB92-F1
#
_cell.length_a   1.000
_cell.length_b   1.000
_cell.length_c   1.000
_cell.angle_alpha   90.00
_cell.angle_beta   90.00
_cell.angle_gamma   90.00
#
_symmetry.space_group_name_H-M   'P 1'
#
loop_
_entity.id
_entity.type
_entity.pdbx_description
1 polymer ?
#
loop_
_entity_poly.entity_id
_entity_poly.type
_entity_poly.pdbx_seq_one_letter_code
_entity_poly.pdbx_strand_id
1 'polypeptide(L)'
;MVDVAIPQIARELKLTQGQVQATVGLLDGGATVPFVARYRKEATASLDEVVITSIRDRLSQLRELGNRREAILASLEERGLLTEQLREAVLSAESMAVLEDIYLPYRPKRRTRATIAREKGLEPLALYLWEQENFDVNLVAVEYVNPESGVENVDDALGGARDIIAEWVSEDSTARGAMRKLFWSRGTFSCRVVSGKDAAAAKYRDYFEWEEPVADVPSHRVLAMLRGERETLLAIHIAPPVAQAMAILEGIFVKGETEAAQQVRLAVQDGYQRLLESSIETEIRKEARVRAEDTAIKVFADNLRELLLAPVLGQKNVLALDPGFRTGCKLVCLDRQGRLLYHDTVYPLLGGRGEEEAAKKLDQLCGQYHVEAIAVGNGTGGRETEAFLRGLGLGPGIPVVMVNESGASVYSASEVARTEFPNEDITVRGAVSIGRRLMDP
;
A
#
# COMPACT_ATOMS: atom_id res chain seq x y z
N MET A 1 9.56 20.11 -17.95
CA MET A 1 8.87 19.59 -16.74
C MET A 1 9.74 19.58 -15.48
N VAL A 2 11.05 19.23 -15.54
CA VAL A 2 11.93 19.23 -14.35
C VAL A 2 11.99 20.60 -13.67
N ASP A 3 12.02 21.68 -14.43
CA ASP A 3 12.11 23.05 -13.90
C ASP A 3 10.89 23.49 -13.08
N VAL A 4 9.70 22.91 -13.32
CA VAL A 4 8.47 23.25 -12.57
C VAL A 4 8.42 22.52 -11.22
N ALA A 5 9.07 21.36 -11.11
CA ALA A 5 9.06 20.56 -9.89
C ALA A 5 9.95 21.16 -8.79
N ILE A 6 11.01 21.88 -9.15
CA ILE A 6 12.03 22.34 -8.21
C ILE A 6 11.51 23.40 -7.22
N PRO A 7 10.80 24.47 -7.66
CA PRO A 7 10.21 25.43 -6.73
C PRO A 7 9.18 24.80 -5.78
N GLN A 8 8.44 23.80 -6.26
CA GLN A 8 7.44 23.10 -5.47
C GLN A 8 8.10 22.24 -4.38
N ILE A 9 9.05 21.38 -4.74
CA ILE A 9 9.80 20.53 -3.79
C ILE A 9 10.52 21.39 -2.74
N ALA A 10 11.14 22.49 -3.17
CA ALA A 10 11.82 23.43 -2.26
C ALA A 10 10.86 23.99 -1.20
N ARG A 11 9.64 24.38 -1.60
CA ARG A 11 8.62 24.91 -0.69
C ARG A 11 8.10 23.84 0.27
N GLU A 12 7.76 22.67 -0.25
CA GLU A 12 7.19 21.55 0.53
C GLU A 12 8.19 21.02 1.57
N LEU A 13 9.46 20.87 1.19
CA LEU A 13 10.52 20.36 2.07
C LEU A 13 11.24 21.45 2.86
N LYS A 14 10.85 22.71 2.71
CA LYS A 14 11.48 23.89 3.35
C LYS A 14 12.99 23.98 3.04
N LEU A 15 13.35 23.76 1.79
CA LEU A 15 14.72 23.81 1.27
C LEU A 15 14.90 25.01 0.33
N THR A 16 16.15 25.36 0.02
CA THR A 16 16.43 26.30 -1.05
C THR A 16 16.29 25.63 -2.42
N GLN A 17 15.88 26.39 -3.44
CA GLN A 17 15.81 25.86 -4.81
C GLN A 17 17.17 25.36 -5.31
N GLY A 18 18.27 26.02 -4.91
CA GLY A 18 19.64 25.59 -5.26
C GLY A 18 19.98 24.19 -4.73
N GLN A 19 19.60 23.87 -3.49
CA GLN A 19 19.79 22.54 -2.91
C GLN A 19 19.02 21.46 -3.67
N VAL A 20 17.76 21.75 -4.00
CA VAL A 20 16.92 20.83 -4.76
C VAL A 20 17.46 20.65 -6.18
N GLN A 21 17.79 21.73 -6.88
CA GLN A 21 18.37 21.71 -8.22
C GLN A 21 19.65 20.86 -8.29
N ALA A 22 20.58 21.09 -7.36
CA ALA A 22 21.83 20.34 -7.31
C ALA A 22 21.59 18.85 -7.05
N THR A 23 20.67 18.53 -6.12
CA THR A 23 20.31 17.15 -5.80
C THR A 23 19.66 16.46 -7.00
N VAL A 24 18.69 17.10 -7.65
CA VAL A 24 18.00 16.59 -8.84
C VAL A 24 19.00 16.33 -9.96
N GLY A 25 19.90 17.28 -10.26
CA GLY A 25 20.92 17.11 -11.30
C GLY A 25 21.85 15.93 -11.05
N LEU A 26 22.22 15.69 -9.79
CA LEU A 26 23.04 14.53 -9.41
C LEU A 26 22.27 13.20 -9.58
N LEU A 27 21.02 13.15 -9.14
CA LEU A 27 20.17 11.95 -9.25
C LEU A 27 19.88 11.60 -10.72
N ASP A 28 19.57 12.60 -11.55
CA ASP A 28 19.36 12.41 -12.99
C ASP A 28 20.64 12.00 -13.72
N GLY A 29 21.80 12.42 -13.21
CA GLY A 29 23.12 11.94 -13.65
C GLY A 29 23.45 10.51 -13.20
N GLY A 30 22.51 9.79 -12.57
CA GLY A 30 22.67 8.41 -12.12
C GLY A 30 23.35 8.25 -10.76
N ALA A 31 23.57 9.34 -10.00
CA ALA A 31 24.11 9.24 -8.66
C ALA A 31 23.11 8.58 -7.69
N THR A 32 23.61 7.71 -6.81
CA THR A 32 22.78 7.10 -5.76
C THR A 32 22.67 8.01 -4.54
N VAL A 33 21.60 7.85 -3.74
CA VAL A 33 21.42 8.62 -2.49
C VAL A 33 22.66 8.54 -1.58
N PRO A 34 23.25 7.36 -1.29
CA PRO A 34 24.47 7.29 -0.48
C PRO A 34 25.66 8.02 -1.10
N PHE A 35 25.79 7.99 -2.43
CA PHE A 35 26.85 8.70 -3.13
C PHE A 35 26.71 10.21 -2.97
N VAL A 36 25.50 10.75 -3.14
CA VAL A 36 25.25 12.19 -3.00
C VAL A 36 25.49 12.63 -1.54
N ALA A 37 24.89 11.93 -0.58
CA ALA A 37 25.03 12.24 0.85
C ALA A 37 26.49 12.20 1.34
N ARG A 38 27.31 11.32 0.76
CA ARG A 38 28.71 11.14 1.18
C ARG A 38 29.71 12.02 0.41
N TYR A 39 29.59 12.09 -0.91
CA TYR A 39 30.64 12.64 -1.80
C TYR A 39 30.23 13.94 -2.50
N ARG A 40 29.01 14.43 -2.30
CA ARG A 40 28.49 15.66 -2.93
C ARG A 40 27.87 16.62 -1.92
N LYS A 41 28.33 16.59 -0.66
CA LYS A 41 27.86 17.47 0.42
C LYS A 41 27.95 18.95 0.07
N GLU A 42 29.06 19.39 -0.50
CA GLU A 42 29.22 20.80 -0.86
C GLU A 42 28.21 21.24 -1.92
N ALA A 43 27.96 20.38 -2.92
CA ALA A 43 27.01 20.66 -3.99
C ALA A 43 25.56 20.75 -3.49
N THR A 44 25.19 19.96 -2.47
CA THR A 44 23.84 19.96 -1.89
C THR A 44 23.71 20.81 -0.63
N ALA A 45 24.75 21.55 -0.22
CA ALA A 45 24.80 22.24 1.08
C ALA A 45 24.53 21.30 2.28
N SER A 46 25.15 20.12 2.25
CA SER A 46 25.19 19.10 3.30
C SER A 46 23.84 18.48 3.66
N LEU A 47 22.97 18.27 2.67
CA LEU A 47 21.77 17.44 2.86
C LEU A 47 22.15 16.00 3.24
N ASP A 48 21.41 15.45 4.19
CA ASP A 48 21.52 14.04 4.58
C ASP A 48 20.73 13.11 3.63
N GLU A 49 20.91 11.81 3.81
CA GLU A 49 20.25 10.79 3.00
C GLU A 49 18.72 10.78 3.13
N VAL A 50 18.17 11.27 4.24
CA VAL A 50 16.73 11.31 4.49
C VAL A 50 16.09 12.40 3.63
N VAL A 51 16.70 13.59 3.61
CA VAL A 51 16.23 14.71 2.79
C VAL A 51 16.44 14.42 1.30
N ILE A 52 17.58 13.85 0.92
CA ILE A 52 17.85 13.47 -0.49
C ILE A 52 16.83 12.43 -0.96
N THR A 53 16.49 11.44 -0.12
CA THR A 53 15.45 10.45 -0.43
C THR A 53 14.08 11.12 -0.62
N SER A 54 13.73 12.07 0.25
CA SER A 54 12.48 12.83 0.15
C SER A 54 12.40 13.63 -1.15
N ILE A 55 13.50 14.25 -1.58
CA ILE A 55 13.59 14.95 -2.87
C ILE A 55 13.37 13.96 -4.03
N ARG A 56 14.06 12.82 -4.03
CA ARG A 56 13.95 11.78 -5.07
C ARG A 56 12.51 11.29 -5.23
N ASP A 57 11.88 10.93 -4.12
CA ASP A 57 10.54 10.34 -4.12
C ASP A 57 9.50 11.37 -4.57
N ARG A 58 9.60 12.61 -4.09
CA ARG A 58 8.72 13.69 -4.51
C ARG A 58 8.92 14.09 -5.98
N LEU A 59 10.17 14.13 -6.45
CA LEU A 59 10.48 14.34 -7.86
C LEU A 59 9.82 13.27 -8.75
N SER A 60 9.86 12.01 -8.34
CA SER A 60 9.22 10.91 -9.08
C SER A 60 7.71 11.11 -9.17
N GLN A 61 7.05 11.48 -8.07
CA GLN A 61 5.61 11.76 -8.05
C GLN A 61 5.23 12.93 -8.98
N LEU A 62 6.00 14.01 -8.96
CA LEU A 62 5.74 15.17 -9.82
C LEU A 62 5.99 14.87 -11.30
N ARG A 63 6.96 14.01 -11.61
CA ARG A 63 7.18 13.50 -12.97
C ARG A 63 6.01 12.65 -13.44
N GLU A 64 5.49 11.75 -12.60
CA GLU A 64 4.32 10.95 -12.93
C GLU A 64 3.09 11.82 -13.22
N LEU A 65 2.84 12.82 -12.37
CA LEU A 65 1.79 13.81 -12.58
C LEU A 65 1.97 14.57 -13.91
N GLY A 66 3.20 15.00 -14.19
CA GLY A 66 3.56 15.67 -15.44
C GLY A 66 3.29 14.82 -16.68
N ASN A 67 3.79 13.59 -16.69
CA ASN A 67 3.59 12.64 -17.79
C ASN A 67 2.10 12.35 -18.01
N ARG A 68 1.34 12.18 -16.92
CA ARG A 68 -0.10 11.94 -17.01
C ARG A 68 -0.85 13.14 -17.57
N ARG A 69 -0.45 14.35 -17.17
CA ARG A 69 -1.00 15.61 -17.69
C ARG A 69 -0.78 15.74 -19.20
N GLU A 70 0.42 15.46 -19.68
CA GLU A 70 0.73 15.46 -21.12
C GLU A 70 -0.12 14.44 -21.89
N ALA A 71 -0.28 13.22 -21.35
CA ALA A 71 -1.13 12.20 -21.95
C ALA A 71 -2.61 12.62 -22.04
N ILE A 72 -3.14 13.28 -21.02
CA ILE A 72 -4.51 13.80 -21.01
C ILE A 72 -4.67 14.92 -22.04
N LEU A 73 -3.75 15.88 -22.10
CA LEU A 73 -3.77 16.96 -23.09
C LEU A 73 -3.75 16.41 -24.52
N ALA A 74 -2.85 15.45 -24.80
CA ALA A 74 -2.76 14.81 -26.11
C ALA A 74 -4.07 14.09 -26.48
N SER A 75 -4.69 13.36 -25.53
CA SER A 75 -5.96 12.66 -25.78
C SER A 75 -7.13 13.62 -26.05
N LEU A 76 -7.17 14.76 -25.35
CA LEU A 76 -8.19 15.79 -25.55
C LEU A 76 -8.01 16.51 -26.89
N GLU A 77 -6.77 16.78 -27.29
CA GLU A 77 -6.43 17.40 -28.58
C GLU A 77 -6.76 16.49 -29.75
N GLU A 78 -6.37 15.21 -29.70
CA GLU A 78 -6.65 14.21 -30.74
C GLU A 78 -8.15 14.07 -31.04
N ARG A 79 -8.99 14.25 -30.01
CA ARG A 79 -10.45 14.14 -30.11
C ARG A 79 -11.16 15.47 -30.38
N GLY A 80 -10.40 16.57 -30.53
CA GLY A 80 -10.96 17.90 -30.76
C GLY A 80 -11.78 18.46 -29.58
N LEU A 81 -11.53 17.98 -28.36
CA LEU A 81 -12.24 18.37 -27.14
C LEU A 81 -11.49 19.44 -26.33
N LEU A 82 -10.24 19.73 -26.68
CA LEU A 82 -9.38 20.63 -25.92
C LEU A 82 -9.76 22.11 -26.17
N THR A 83 -10.50 22.70 -25.24
CA THR A 83 -10.72 24.14 -25.16
C THR A 83 -9.61 24.83 -24.36
N GLU A 84 -9.43 26.15 -24.52
CA GLU A 84 -8.45 26.90 -23.72
C GLU A 84 -8.74 26.84 -22.20
N GLN A 85 -10.03 26.89 -21.82
CA GLN A 85 -10.43 26.74 -20.42
C GLN A 85 -10.08 25.34 -19.87
N LEU A 86 -10.31 24.28 -20.65
CA LEU A 86 -9.98 22.92 -20.25
C LEU A 86 -8.45 22.72 -20.17
N ARG A 87 -7.71 23.31 -21.11
CA ARG A 87 -6.25 23.31 -21.11
C ARG A 87 -5.71 23.95 -19.82
N GLU A 88 -6.22 25.13 -19.45
CA GLU A 88 -5.81 25.82 -18.23
C GLU A 88 -6.14 25.01 -16.97
N ALA A 89 -7.31 24.38 -16.92
CA ALA A 89 -7.70 23.49 -15.82
C ALA A 89 -6.72 22.30 -15.68
N VAL A 90 -6.40 21.63 -16.78
CA VAL A 90 -5.45 20.49 -16.79
C VAL A 90 -4.03 20.92 -16.38
N LEU A 91 -3.58 22.11 -16.82
CA LEU A 91 -2.28 22.66 -16.47
C LEU A 91 -2.18 23.07 -14.99
N SER A 92 -3.26 23.59 -14.42
CA SER A 92 -3.34 24.03 -13.02
C SER A 92 -3.60 22.92 -12.01
N ALA A 93 -3.92 21.70 -12.46
CA ALA A 93 -4.16 20.56 -11.57
C ALA A 93 -2.93 20.23 -10.69
N GLU A 94 -3.08 20.39 -9.38
CA GLU A 94 -2.00 20.23 -8.39
C GLU A 94 -1.79 18.77 -7.92
N SER A 95 -2.74 17.88 -8.20
CA SER A 95 -2.67 16.48 -7.78
C SER A 95 -3.21 15.54 -8.85
N MET A 96 -2.83 14.27 -8.76
CA MET A 96 -3.32 13.23 -9.67
C MET A 96 -4.84 13.09 -9.58
N ALA A 97 -5.42 13.20 -8.39
CA ALA A 97 -6.87 13.10 -8.20
C ALA A 97 -7.61 14.23 -8.92
N VAL A 98 -7.18 15.48 -8.75
CA VAL A 98 -7.78 16.64 -9.43
C VAL A 98 -7.62 16.53 -10.95
N LEU A 99 -6.45 16.07 -11.42
CA LEU A 99 -6.19 15.86 -12.84
C LEU A 99 -7.14 14.81 -13.44
N GLU A 100 -7.35 13.69 -12.75
CA GLU A 100 -8.30 12.65 -13.20
C GLU A 100 -9.75 13.14 -13.14
N ASP A 101 -10.14 13.95 -12.14
CA ASP A 101 -11.49 14.54 -12.09
C ASP A 101 -11.77 15.43 -13.30
N ILE A 102 -10.82 16.30 -13.67
CA ILE A 102 -10.97 17.19 -14.84
C ILE A 102 -11.11 16.37 -16.13
N TYR A 103 -10.42 15.24 -16.22
CA TYR A 103 -10.49 14.37 -17.39
C TYR A 103 -11.72 13.45 -17.41
N LEU A 104 -12.34 13.20 -16.26
CA LEU A 104 -13.40 12.20 -16.08
C LEU A 104 -14.58 12.38 -17.06
N PRO A 105 -15.12 13.59 -17.29
CA PRO A 105 -16.22 13.79 -18.25
C PRO A 105 -15.87 13.40 -19.68
N TYR A 106 -14.60 13.51 -20.04
CA TYR A 106 -14.11 13.29 -21.40
C TYR A 106 -13.65 11.85 -21.62
N ARG A 107 -13.43 11.08 -20.57
CA ARG A 107 -12.96 9.70 -20.68
C ARG A 107 -13.93 8.87 -21.53
N PRO A 108 -13.46 7.96 -22.41
CA PRO A 108 -14.35 7.04 -23.13
C PRO A 108 -15.16 6.19 -22.14
N LYS A 109 -16.50 6.24 -22.24
CA LYS A 109 -17.42 5.54 -21.34
C LYS A 109 -18.13 4.39 -22.06
N ARG A 110 -18.49 3.35 -21.29
CA ARG A 110 -19.51 2.39 -21.72
C ARG A 110 -20.85 3.10 -21.81
N ARG A 111 -21.80 2.57 -22.58
CA ARG A 111 -23.14 3.14 -22.73
C ARG A 111 -23.85 3.22 -21.37
N THR A 112 -23.92 4.42 -20.76
CA THR A 112 -24.56 4.69 -19.45
C THR A 112 -26.03 5.06 -19.63
N ARG A 113 -26.79 5.13 -18.53
CA ARG A 113 -28.16 5.69 -18.55
C ARG A 113 -28.18 7.12 -19.09
N ALA A 114 -27.21 7.95 -18.69
CA ALA A 114 -27.03 9.29 -19.23
C ALA A 114 -26.71 9.28 -20.74
N THR A 115 -25.82 8.39 -21.22
CA THR A 115 -25.57 8.24 -22.67
C THR A 115 -26.86 7.87 -23.42
N ILE A 116 -27.63 6.92 -22.91
CA ILE A 116 -28.90 6.51 -23.51
C ILE A 116 -29.89 7.68 -23.51
N ALA A 117 -30.00 8.45 -22.43
CA ALA A 117 -30.86 9.62 -22.37
C ALA A 117 -30.44 10.73 -23.37
N ARG A 118 -29.13 10.94 -23.56
CA ARG A 118 -28.61 11.85 -24.61
C ARG A 118 -28.96 11.36 -26.01
N GLU A 119 -28.80 10.05 -26.28
CA GLU A 119 -29.19 9.43 -27.55
C GLU A 119 -30.69 9.57 -27.84
N LYS A 120 -31.53 9.62 -26.78
CA LYS A 120 -32.97 9.88 -26.88
C LYS A 120 -33.33 11.36 -27.03
N GLY A 121 -32.34 12.26 -27.03
CA GLY A 121 -32.55 13.70 -27.20
C GLY A 121 -32.97 14.45 -25.93
N LEU A 122 -32.70 13.90 -24.74
CA LEU A 122 -33.14 14.48 -23.46
C LEU A 122 -32.14 15.47 -22.82
N GLU A 123 -30.98 15.70 -23.45
CA GLU A 123 -29.98 16.64 -22.93
C GLU A 123 -30.46 18.10 -22.86
N PRO A 124 -31.22 18.63 -23.84
CA PRO A 124 -31.75 19.98 -23.74
C PRO A 124 -32.73 20.14 -22.56
N LEU A 125 -33.54 19.11 -22.25
CA LEU A 125 -34.40 19.11 -21.06
C LEU A 125 -33.56 19.10 -19.77
N ALA A 126 -32.47 18.33 -19.73
CA ALA A 126 -31.55 18.31 -18.59
C ALA A 126 -30.89 19.68 -18.36
N LEU A 127 -30.42 20.34 -19.43
CA LEU A 127 -29.87 21.70 -19.36
C LEU A 127 -30.91 22.71 -18.85
N TYR A 128 -32.16 22.60 -19.32
CA TYR A 128 -33.21 23.51 -18.91
C TYR A 128 -33.60 23.33 -17.42
N LEU A 129 -33.67 22.09 -16.95
CA LEU A 129 -33.84 21.79 -15.52
C LEU A 129 -32.66 22.27 -14.67
N TRP A 130 -31.43 22.23 -15.21
CA TRP A 130 -30.21 22.62 -14.51
C TRP A 130 -30.14 24.12 -14.16
N GLU A 131 -30.79 24.97 -14.98
CA GLU A 131 -30.93 26.40 -14.69
C GLU A 131 -31.79 26.65 -13.45
N GLN A 132 -32.76 25.76 -13.17
CA GLN A 132 -33.64 25.78 -12.00
C GLN A 132 -34.54 27.02 -11.89
N GLU A 133 -34.83 27.66 -13.03
CA GLU A 133 -35.81 28.75 -13.11
C GLU A 133 -37.24 28.26 -12.77
N ASN A 134 -38.16 29.20 -12.58
CA ASN A 134 -39.54 28.88 -12.25
C ASN A 134 -40.38 28.70 -13.53
N PHE A 135 -40.71 27.46 -13.87
CA PHE A 135 -41.59 27.09 -14.98
C PHE A 135 -42.35 25.79 -14.66
N ASP A 136 -43.41 25.50 -15.43
CA ASP A 136 -44.14 24.23 -15.34
C ASP A 136 -43.30 23.11 -15.97
N VAL A 137 -42.70 22.28 -15.11
CA VAL A 137 -41.77 21.23 -15.53
C VAL A 137 -42.47 20.18 -16.39
N ASN A 138 -43.73 19.85 -16.09
CA ASN A 138 -44.47 18.85 -16.83
C ASN A 138 -44.80 19.36 -18.23
N LEU A 139 -45.23 20.61 -18.36
CA LEU A 139 -45.55 21.21 -19.65
C LEU A 139 -44.36 21.19 -20.60
N VAL A 140 -43.16 21.51 -20.10
CA VAL A 140 -41.95 21.51 -20.91
C VAL A 140 -41.47 20.10 -21.23
N ALA A 141 -41.57 19.17 -20.26
CA ALA A 141 -41.18 17.78 -20.47
C ALA A 141 -42.06 17.04 -21.50
N VAL A 142 -43.32 17.47 -21.72
CA VAL A 142 -44.19 16.93 -22.77
C VAL A 142 -43.57 17.07 -24.16
N GLU A 143 -42.83 18.15 -24.43
CA GLU A 143 -42.17 18.37 -25.72
C GLU A 143 -41.07 17.35 -26.03
N TYR A 144 -40.58 16.65 -25.01
CA TYR A 144 -39.53 15.63 -25.10
C TYR A 144 -40.08 14.21 -25.11
N VAL A 145 -41.40 14.03 -25.04
CA VAL A 145 -42.04 12.71 -25.17
C VAL A 145 -41.97 12.27 -26.62
N ASN A 146 -41.24 11.17 -26.84
CA ASN A 146 -41.07 10.59 -28.16
C ASN A 146 -41.04 9.05 -28.05
N PRO A 147 -42.19 8.38 -28.28
CA PRO A 147 -42.27 6.92 -28.23
C PRO A 147 -41.35 6.21 -29.23
N GLU A 148 -41.03 6.82 -30.37
CA GLU A 148 -40.10 6.23 -31.36
C GLU A 148 -38.67 6.16 -30.83
N SER A 149 -38.29 7.12 -29.98
CA SER A 149 -37.02 7.13 -29.23
C SER A 149 -37.11 6.35 -27.91
N GLY A 150 -38.26 5.71 -27.60
CA GLY A 150 -38.48 4.98 -26.36
C GLY A 150 -38.62 5.88 -25.13
N VAL A 151 -39.17 7.09 -25.30
CA VAL A 151 -39.63 7.99 -24.23
C VAL A 151 -41.16 8.02 -24.30
N GLU A 152 -41.84 7.20 -23.49
CA GLU A 152 -43.27 6.93 -23.66
C GLU A 152 -44.16 8.00 -23.00
N ASN A 153 -43.64 8.65 -21.96
CA ASN A 153 -44.39 9.60 -21.14
C ASN A 153 -43.47 10.66 -20.52
N VAL A 154 -44.07 11.62 -19.82
CA VAL A 154 -43.37 12.72 -19.13
C VAL A 154 -42.39 12.21 -18.07
N ASP A 155 -42.74 11.17 -17.34
CA ASP A 155 -41.88 10.60 -16.29
C ASP A 155 -40.61 9.98 -16.89
N ASP A 156 -40.69 9.36 -18.06
CA ASP A 156 -39.53 8.85 -18.80
C ASP A 156 -38.61 10.00 -19.25
N ALA A 157 -39.18 11.09 -19.74
CA ALA A 157 -38.43 12.27 -20.18
C ALA A 157 -37.67 12.90 -19.01
N LEU A 158 -38.38 13.14 -17.88
CA LEU A 158 -37.78 13.66 -16.66
C LEU A 158 -36.77 12.68 -16.05
N GLY A 159 -37.05 11.37 -16.11
CA GLY A 159 -36.13 10.32 -15.67
C GLY A 159 -34.81 10.34 -16.42
N GLY A 160 -34.87 10.39 -17.75
CA GLY A 160 -33.65 10.49 -18.58
C GLY A 160 -32.90 11.80 -18.38
N ALA A 161 -33.61 12.93 -18.21
CA ALA A 161 -32.97 14.20 -17.89
C ALA A 161 -32.25 14.15 -16.52
N ARG A 162 -32.87 13.53 -15.51
CA ARG A 162 -32.23 13.30 -14.19
C ARG A 162 -31.03 12.37 -14.30
N ASP A 163 -31.07 11.33 -15.13
CA ASP A 163 -29.93 10.43 -15.35
C ASP A 163 -28.70 11.19 -15.89
N ILE A 164 -28.91 12.18 -16.77
CA ILE A 164 -27.85 13.06 -17.29
C ILE A 164 -27.29 13.96 -16.17
N ILE A 165 -28.18 14.61 -15.42
CA ILE A 165 -27.79 15.49 -14.30
C ILE A 165 -27.03 14.71 -13.22
N ALA A 166 -27.46 13.49 -12.89
CA ALA A 166 -26.79 12.61 -11.94
C ALA A 166 -25.35 12.29 -12.36
N GLU A 167 -25.10 12.11 -13.66
CA GLU A 167 -23.74 11.92 -14.20
C GLU A 167 -22.90 13.19 -14.04
N TRP A 168 -23.44 14.38 -14.40
CA TRP A 168 -22.74 15.65 -14.21
C TRP A 168 -22.35 15.90 -12.74
N VAL A 169 -23.27 15.65 -11.81
CA VAL A 169 -23.01 15.77 -10.36
C VAL A 169 -21.90 14.82 -9.91
N SER A 170 -21.90 13.57 -10.40
CA SER A 170 -20.91 12.56 -10.01
C SER A 170 -19.50 12.82 -10.54
N GLU A 171 -19.39 13.61 -11.62
CA GLU A 171 -18.14 13.91 -12.31
C GLU A 171 -17.63 15.33 -12.04
N ASP A 172 -18.41 16.16 -11.35
CA ASP A 172 -18.00 17.50 -10.97
C ASP A 172 -16.81 17.47 -9.99
N SER A 173 -15.73 18.13 -10.36
CA SER A 173 -14.49 18.17 -9.58
C SER A 173 -14.66 18.77 -8.17
N THR A 174 -15.56 19.75 -8.01
CA THR A 174 -15.83 20.39 -6.72
C THR A 174 -16.55 19.42 -5.78
N ALA A 175 -17.59 18.76 -6.28
CA ALA A 175 -18.33 17.73 -5.55
C ALA A 175 -17.44 16.56 -5.16
N ARG A 176 -16.62 16.04 -6.08
CA ARG A 176 -15.67 14.95 -5.80
C ARG A 176 -14.65 15.34 -4.74
N GLY A 177 -14.08 16.55 -4.84
CA GLY A 177 -13.17 17.10 -3.82
C GLY A 177 -13.81 17.19 -2.44
N ALA A 178 -15.06 17.69 -2.36
CA ALA A 178 -15.81 17.77 -1.11
C ALA A 178 -16.13 16.38 -0.54
N MET A 179 -16.51 15.43 -1.40
CA MET A 179 -16.80 14.05 -0.99
C MET A 179 -15.56 13.32 -0.47
N ARG A 180 -14.39 13.43 -1.12
CA ARG A 180 -13.15 12.86 -0.57
C ARG A 180 -12.88 13.35 0.84
N LYS A 181 -12.98 14.67 1.05
CA LYS A 181 -12.77 15.28 2.36
C LYS A 181 -13.78 14.76 3.39
N LEU A 182 -15.05 14.64 3.02
CA LEU A 182 -16.09 14.11 3.90
C LEU A 182 -15.84 12.63 4.23
N PHE A 183 -15.59 11.79 3.23
CA PHE A 183 -15.33 10.36 3.43
C PHE A 183 -14.11 10.14 4.33
N TRP A 184 -13.02 10.87 4.11
CA TRP A 184 -11.84 10.70 4.95
C TRP A 184 -12.09 11.16 6.40
N SER A 185 -12.72 12.32 6.59
CA SER A 185 -12.90 12.91 7.93
C SER A 185 -14.06 12.33 8.74
N ARG A 186 -15.09 11.79 8.09
CA ARG A 186 -16.34 11.33 8.72
C ARG A 186 -16.78 9.93 8.27
N GLY A 187 -16.03 9.28 7.38
CA GLY A 187 -16.33 7.94 6.91
C GLY A 187 -16.13 6.91 8.01
N THR A 188 -17.06 5.97 8.09
CA THR A 188 -16.94 4.80 8.96
C THR A 188 -16.41 3.65 8.14
N PHE A 189 -15.26 3.09 8.54
CA PHE A 189 -14.73 1.85 7.99
C PHE A 189 -15.49 0.70 8.64
N SER A 190 -16.40 0.09 7.89
CA SER A 190 -17.18 -1.07 8.33
C SER A 190 -16.64 -2.35 7.72
N CYS A 191 -16.63 -3.42 8.50
CA CYS A 191 -16.27 -4.76 8.07
C CYS A 191 -17.25 -5.78 8.63
N ARG A 192 -17.75 -6.65 7.75
CA ARG A 192 -18.71 -7.70 8.09
C ARG A 192 -18.26 -9.05 7.52
N VAL A 193 -18.60 -10.14 8.19
CA VAL A 193 -18.42 -11.48 7.62
C VAL A 193 -19.37 -11.70 6.44
N VAL A 194 -18.89 -12.34 5.37
CA VAL A 194 -19.75 -12.74 4.26
C VAL A 194 -20.68 -13.86 4.73
N SER A 195 -21.97 -13.71 4.47
CA SER A 195 -23.00 -14.67 4.89
C SER A 195 -22.63 -16.13 4.53
N GLY A 196 -22.60 -17.01 5.53
CA GLY A 196 -22.28 -18.43 5.36
C GLY A 196 -20.78 -18.76 5.33
N LYS A 197 -19.89 -17.80 5.65
CA LYS A 197 -18.43 -18.00 5.68
C LYS A 197 -17.85 -18.03 7.09
N ASP A 198 -18.66 -17.98 8.15
CA ASP A 198 -18.25 -17.85 9.56
C ASP A 198 -17.17 -18.85 9.98
N ALA A 199 -17.36 -20.14 9.67
CA ALA A 199 -16.40 -21.19 10.01
C ALA A 199 -15.07 -21.04 9.26
N ALA A 200 -15.13 -20.70 7.97
CA ALA A 200 -13.95 -20.48 7.13
C ALA A 200 -13.21 -19.18 7.50
N ALA A 201 -13.95 -18.18 7.98
CA ALA A 201 -13.46 -16.87 8.39
C ALA A 201 -13.02 -16.82 9.86
N ALA A 202 -12.94 -17.95 10.57
CA ALA A 202 -12.65 -17.98 12.01
C ALA A 202 -11.38 -17.21 12.43
N LYS A 203 -10.36 -17.14 11.55
CA LYS A 203 -9.14 -16.34 11.78
C LYS A 203 -9.36 -14.82 11.78
N TYR A 204 -10.49 -14.34 11.30
CA TYR A 204 -10.90 -12.94 11.23
C TYR A 204 -12.09 -12.63 12.16
N ARG A 205 -12.35 -13.48 13.16
CA ARG A 205 -13.51 -13.37 14.06
C ARG A 205 -13.65 -11.97 14.67
N ASP A 206 -12.53 -11.33 15.01
CA ASP A 206 -12.51 -9.98 15.59
C ASP A 206 -13.09 -8.89 14.66
N TYR A 207 -13.22 -9.19 13.35
CA TYR A 207 -13.70 -8.27 12.31
C TYR A 207 -15.07 -8.64 11.72
N PHE A 208 -15.80 -9.59 12.33
CA PHE A 208 -17.11 -10.02 11.82
C PHE A 208 -18.17 -8.92 11.91
N GLU A 209 -18.05 -8.05 12.90
CA GLU A 209 -18.89 -6.88 13.11
C GLU A 209 -18.03 -5.74 13.65
N TRP A 210 -17.39 -5.03 12.73
CA TRP A 210 -16.41 -4.00 13.08
C TRP A 210 -16.74 -2.67 12.41
N GLU A 211 -16.68 -1.59 13.17
CA GLU A 211 -16.90 -0.22 12.71
C GLU A 211 -15.97 0.74 13.47
N GLU A 212 -15.19 1.53 12.76
CA GLU A 212 -14.38 2.62 13.33
C GLU A 212 -14.12 3.73 12.30
N PRO A 213 -13.75 4.96 12.70
CA PRO A 213 -13.48 6.04 11.75
C PRO A 213 -12.32 5.71 10.80
N VAL A 214 -12.50 5.93 9.49
CA VAL A 214 -11.48 5.58 8.46
C VAL A 214 -10.14 6.28 8.69
N ALA A 215 -10.16 7.50 9.21
CA ALA A 215 -8.95 8.28 9.49
C ALA A 215 -8.09 7.69 10.64
N ASP A 216 -8.69 6.89 11.52
CA ASP A 216 -8.06 6.44 12.76
C ASP A 216 -7.75 4.94 12.78
N VAL A 217 -8.16 4.19 11.75
CA VAL A 217 -7.96 2.74 11.66
C VAL A 217 -6.46 2.39 11.71
N PRO A 218 -6.01 1.57 12.66
CA PRO A 218 -4.62 1.11 12.71
C PRO A 218 -4.22 0.30 11.46
N SER A 219 -2.98 0.48 11.00
CA SER A 219 -2.42 -0.20 9.81
C SER A 219 -2.67 -1.72 9.81
N HIS A 220 -2.39 -2.41 10.92
CA HIS A 220 -2.55 -3.86 11.01
C HIS A 220 -4.01 -4.33 10.85
N ARG A 221 -4.99 -3.52 11.28
CA ARG A 221 -6.42 -3.84 11.13
C ARG A 221 -6.88 -3.64 9.70
N VAL A 222 -6.51 -2.51 9.07
CA VAL A 222 -6.77 -2.28 7.64
C VAL A 222 -6.26 -3.45 6.81
N LEU A 223 -5.00 -3.85 7.02
CA LEU A 223 -4.37 -4.95 6.28
C LEU A 223 -5.01 -6.32 6.57
N ALA A 224 -5.46 -6.57 7.80
CA ALA A 224 -6.16 -7.80 8.16
C ALA A 224 -7.54 -7.89 7.49
N MET A 225 -8.32 -6.81 7.56
CA MET A 225 -9.65 -6.73 6.92
C MET A 225 -9.54 -6.87 5.41
N LEU A 226 -8.63 -6.12 4.76
CA LEU A 226 -8.39 -6.22 3.31
C LEU A 226 -7.93 -7.63 2.89
N ARG A 227 -7.17 -8.32 3.74
CA ARG A 227 -6.78 -9.72 3.50
C ARG A 227 -7.99 -10.64 3.54
N GLY A 228 -8.86 -10.49 4.53
CA GLY A 228 -10.10 -11.28 4.63
C GLY A 228 -11.05 -11.03 3.47
N GLU A 229 -11.15 -9.79 2.98
CA GLU A 229 -11.93 -9.48 1.78
C GLU A 229 -11.33 -10.10 0.52
N ARG A 230 -10.01 -10.02 0.32
CA ARG A 230 -9.33 -10.65 -0.82
C ARG A 230 -9.52 -12.17 -0.85
N GLU A 231 -9.68 -12.78 0.32
CA GLU A 231 -10.00 -14.20 0.48
C GLU A 231 -11.51 -14.51 0.35
N THR A 232 -12.35 -13.51 0.04
CA THR A 232 -13.81 -13.61 -0.09
C THR A 232 -14.53 -14.02 1.20
N LEU A 233 -13.94 -13.70 2.36
CA LEU A 233 -14.43 -14.06 3.70
C LEU A 233 -15.07 -12.88 4.43
N LEU A 234 -14.60 -11.66 4.15
CA LEU A 234 -15.12 -10.42 4.72
C LEU A 234 -15.64 -9.50 3.59
N ALA A 235 -16.56 -8.61 3.93
CA ALA A 235 -17.00 -7.50 3.10
C ALA A 235 -16.69 -6.20 3.83
N ILE A 236 -16.03 -5.27 3.16
CA ILE A 236 -15.70 -3.96 3.72
C ILE A 236 -16.56 -2.91 3.03
N HIS A 237 -17.00 -1.92 3.78
CA HIS A 237 -17.63 -0.72 3.22
C HIS A 237 -17.16 0.54 3.96
N ILE A 238 -16.86 1.61 3.23
CA ILE A 238 -16.44 2.91 3.79
C ILE A 238 -17.36 4.01 3.27
N ALA A 239 -18.19 4.58 4.14
CA ALA A 239 -19.06 5.70 3.81
C ALA A 239 -19.26 6.65 4.99
N PRO A 240 -19.47 7.96 4.74
CA PRO A 240 -19.91 8.91 5.75
C PRO A 240 -21.42 8.83 5.96
N PRO A 241 -21.98 9.53 6.97
CA PRO A 241 -23.43 9.67 7.10
C PRO A 241 -24.04 10.33 5.86
N VAL A 242 -24.99 9.66 5.21
CA VAL A 242 -25.64 10.11 3.95
C VAL A 242 -26.20 11.52 4.07
N ALA A 243 -26.81 11.87 5.20
CA ALA A 243 -27.36 13.21 5.44
C ALA A 243 -26.32 14.34 5.29
N GLN A 244 -25.06 14.09 5.68
CA GLN A 244 -23.99 15.09 5.53
C GLN A 244 -23.52 15.19 4.07
N ALA A 245 -23.45 14.07 3.37
CA ALA A 245 -23.15 14.06 1.94
C ALA A 245 -24.22 14.81 1.15
N MET A 246 -25.50 14.56 1.45
CA MET A 246 -26.64 15.24 0.82
C MET A 246 -26.62 16.74 1.10
N ALA A 247 -26.40 17.17 2.34
CA ALA A 247 -26.33 18.59 2.67
C ALA A 247 -25.24 19.32 1.87
N ILE A 248 -24.08 18.68 1.65
CA ILE A 248 -22.99 19.26 0.85
C ILE A 248 -23.37 19.31 -0.63
N LEU A 249 -23.84 18.20 -1.21
CA LEU A 249 -24.12 18.13 -2.64
C LEU A 249 -25.32 19.00 -3.03
N GLU A 250 -26.39 18.98 -2.24
CA GLU A 250 -27.53 19.88 -2.44
C GLU A 250 -27.11 21.35 -2.28
N GLY A 251 -26.22 21.67 -1.34
CA GLY A 251 -25.67 23.02 -1.19
C GLY A 251 -24.80 23.49 -2.38
N ILE A 252 -24.25 22.57 -3.18
CA ILE A 252 -23.50 22.89 -4.40
C ILE A 252 -24.44 23.07 -5.60
N PHE A 253 -25.42 22.18 -5.74
CA PHE A 253 -26.18 22.05 -6.99
C PHE A 253 -27.63 22.53 -6.93
N VAL A 254 -28.28 22.55 -5.78
CA VAL A 254 -29.70 22.93 -5.64
C VAL A 254 -29.81 24.39 -5.26
N LYS A 255 -30.38 25.20 -6.16
CA LYS A 255 -30.40 26.68 -6.07
C LYS A 255 -31.66 27.25 -5.41
N GLY A 256 -32.68 26.42 -5.16
CA GLY A 256 -33.96 26.87 -4.60
C GLY A 256 -34.99 25.75 -4.43
N GLU A 257 -36.27 26.11 -4.42
CA GLU A 257 -37.40 25.18 -4.21
C GLU A 257 -38.39 25.13 -5.39
N THR A 258 -37.98 25.58 -6.58
CA THR A 258 -38.80 25.47 -7.80
C THR A 258 -39.02 24.00 -8.18
N GLU A 259 -40.01 23.71 -9.02
CA GLU A 259 -40.22 22.34 -9.53
C GLU A 259 -38.97 21.79 -10.22
N ALA A 260 -38.26 22.63 -10.99
CA ALA A 260 -37.00 22.27 -11.62
C ALA A 260 -35.90 21.98 -10.59
N ALA A 261 -35.81 22.77 -9.52
CA ALA A 261 -34.87 22.52 -8.42
C ALA A 261 -35.16 21.18 -7.71
N GLN A 262 -36.43 20.78 -7.57
CA GLN A 262 -36.76 19.45 -7.04
C GLN A 262 -36.28 18.33 -7.97
N GLN A 263 -36.37 18.52 -9.30
CA GLN A 263 -35.82 17.53 -10.25
C GLN A 263 -34.29 17.40 -10.12
N VAL A 264 -33.58 18.53 -9.95
CA VAL A 264 -32.13 18.54 -9.69
C VAL A 264 -31.83 17.87 -8.35
N ARG A 265 -32.60 18.12 -7.29
CA ARG A 265 -32.45 17.47 -5.97
C ARG A 265 -32.57 15.94 -6.09
N LEU A 266 -33.57 15.44 -6.80
CA LEU A 266 -33.73 14.01 -7.07
C LEU A 266 -32.53 13.43 -7.85
N ALA A 267 -32.03 14.15 -8.85
CA ALA A 267 -30.86 13.73 -9.61
C ALA A 267 -29.56 13.73 -8.79
N VAL A 268 -29.39 14.69 -7.87
CA VAL A 268 -28.25 14.74 -6.94
C VAL A 268 -28.27 13.53 -6.00
N GLN A 269 -29.43 13.19 -5.45
CA GLN A 269 -29.60 12.03 -4.56
C GLN A 269 -29.27 10.71 -5.28
N ASP A 270 -29.81 10.51 -6.48
CA ASP A 270 -29.50 9.35 -7.31
C ASP A 270 -28.02 9.32 -7.74
N GLY A 271 -27.48 10.46 -8.18
CA GLY A 271 -26.08 10.59 -8.58
C GLY A 271 -25.11 10.24 -7.45
N TYR A 272 -25.43 10.60 -6.22
CA TYR A 272 -24.65 10.17 -5.06
C TYR A 272 -24.72 8.65 -4.85
N GLN A 273 -25.91 8.11 -4.63
CA GLN A 273 -26.10 6.70 -4.24
C GLN A 273 -25.60 5.75 -5.32
N ARG A 274 -25.85 6.07 -6.59
CA ARG A 274 -25.59 5.17 -7.71
C ARG A 274 -24.17 5.30 -8.26
N LEU A 275 -23.59 6.49 -8.25
CA LEU A 275 -22.35 6.79 -8.98
C LEU A 275 -21.23 7.28 -8.06
N LEU A 276 -21.46 8.35 -7.30
CA LEU A 276 -20.41 9.06 -6.59
C LEU A 276 -19.93 8.30 -5.34
N GLU A 277 -20.84 7.72 -4.56
CA GLU A 277 -20.51 7.05 -3.29
C GLU A 277 -19.49 5.92 -3.49
N SER A 278 -19.80 4.95 -4.36
CA SER A 278 -18.92 3.81 -4.64
C SER A 278 -17.59 4.22 -5.30
N SER A 279 -17.63 5.26 -6.13
CA SER A 279 -16.44 5.80 -6.78
C SER A 279 -15.49 6.43 -5.75
N ILE A 280 -16.00 7.26 -4.85
CA ILE A 280 -15.20 7.91 -3.80
C ILE A 280 -14.78 6.90 -2.74
N GLU A 281 -15.64 5.94 -2.38
CA GLU A 281 -15.26 4.83 -1.51
C GLU A 281 -14.02 4.11 -2.06
N THR A 282 -14.00 3.80 -3.36
CA THR A 282 -12.86 3.12 -4.00
C THR A 282 -11.56 3.91 -3.84
N GLU A 283 -11.60 5.23 -4.00
CA GLU A 283 -10.45 6.12 -3.79
C GLU A 283 -9.97 6.08 -2.33
N ILE A 284 -10.91 6.21 -1.40
CA ILE A 284 -10.62 6.26 0.05
C ILE A 284 -10.06 4.92 0.55
N ARG A 285 -10.56 3.80 0.03
CA ARG A 285 -10.00 2.47 0.30
C ARG A 285 -8.57 2.34 -0.18
N LYS A 286 -8.27 2.85 -1.39
CA LYS A 286 -6.91 2.86 -1.93
C LYS A 286 -5.99 3.70 -1.03
N GLU A 287 -6.43 4.89 -0.61
CA GLU A 287 -5.67 5.75 0.29
C GLU A 287 -5.42 5.10 1.65
N ALA A 288 -6.46 4.55 2.29
CA ALA A 288 -6.34 3.84 3.57
C ALA A 288 -5.38 2.65 3.46
N ARG A 289 -5.42 1.92 2.35
CA ARG A 289 -4.49 0.82 2.07
C ARG A 289 -3.05 1.31 1.95
N VAL A 290 -2.78 2.32 1.12
CA VAL A 290 -1.42 2.86 0.93
C VAL A 290 -0.86 3.33 2.28
N ARG A 291 -1.63 4.09 3.06
CA ARG A 291 -1.21 4.54 4.40
C ARG A 291 -0.89 3.38 5.34
N ALA A 292 -1.69 2.31 5.29
CA ALA A 292 -1.47 1.11 6.09
C ALA A 292 -0.22 0.34 5.64
N GLU A 293 -0.03 0.17 4.33
CA GLU A 293 1.15 -0.48 3.73
C GLU A 293 2.43 0.30 4.07
N ASP A 294 2.45 1.62 3.91
CA ASP A 294 3.61 2.47 4.24
C ASP A 294 4.03 2.32 5.71
N THR A 295 3.05 2.31 6.62
CA THR A 295 3.32 2.11 8.06
C THR A 295 3.92 0.73 8.32
N ALA A 296 3.38 -0.33 7.71
CA ALA A 296 3.87 -1.69 7.88
C ALA A 296 5.27 -1.87 7.28
N ILE A 297 5.50 -1.35 6.07
CA ILE A 297 6.80 -1.38 5.38
C ILE A 297 7.85 -0.65 6.21
N LYS A 298 7.51 0.49 6.82
CA LYS A 298 8.43 1.21 7.70
C LYS A 298 8.86 0.36 8.89
N VAL A 299 7.93 -0.31 9.57
CA VAL A 299 8.25 -1.22 10.68
C VAL A 299 9.15 -2.37 10.20
N PHE A 300 8.89 -2.95 9.04
CA PHE A 300 9.76 -3.99 8.48
C PHE A 300 11.15 -3.47 8.11
N ALA A 301 11.25 -2.25 7.56
CA ALA A 301 12.52 -1.62 7.23
C ALA A 301 13.34 -1.32 8.49
N ASP A 302 12.71 -0.82 9.55
CA ASP A 302 13.35 -0.56 10.84
C ASP A 302 13.86 -1.88 11.47
N ASN A 303 13.03 -2.93 11.49
CA ASN A 303 13.43 -4.25 11.97
C ASN A 303 14.60 -4.83 11.16
N LEU A 304 14.56 -4.72 9.83
CA LEU A 304 15.66 -5.19 8.97
C LEU A 304 16.93 -4.39 9.22
N ARG A 305 16.83 -3.07 9.40
CA ARG A 305 17.97 -2.22 9.72
C ARG A 305 18.62 -2.63 11.05
N GLU A 306 17.84 -2.91 12.08
CA GLU A 306 18.37 -3.40 13.36
C GLU A 306 19.10 -4.74 13.21
N LEU A 307 18.57 -5.65 12.39
CA LEU A 307 19.22 -6.92 12.10
C LEU A 307 20.55 -6.75 11.35
N LEU A 308 20.60 -5.87 10.34
CA LEU A 308 21.80 -5.60 9.54
C LEU A 308 22.88 -4.82 10.31
N LEU A 309 22.49 -4.10 11.37
CA LEU A 309 23.41 -3.32 12.21
C LEU A 309 23.67 -3.99 13.56
N ALA A 310 23.29 -5.27 13.70
CA ALA A 310 23.56 -6.03 14.91
C ALA A 310 25.09 -6.16 15.13
N PRO A 311 25.55 -6.16 16.40
CA PRO A 311 26.98 -6.25 16.68
C PRO A 311 27.62 -7.51 16.10
N VAL A 312 28.76 -7.32 15.44
CA VAL A 312 29.56 -8.36 14.79
C VAL A 312 30.40 -9.09 15.85
N LEU A 313 30.32 -10.42 15.92
CA LEU A 313 31.20 -11.22 16.79
C LEU A 313 32.65 -11.24 16.30
N GLY A 314 32.82 -11.19 14.98
CA GLY A 314 34.10 -11.20 14.28
C GLY A 314 34.62 -12.61 14.00
N GLN A 315 35.90 -12.69 13.66
CA GLN A 315 36.57 -13.91 13.20
C GLN A 315 36.83 -14.88 14.36
N LYS A 316 35.86 -15.73 14.67
CA LYS A 316 35.90 -16.77 15.71
C LYS A 316 35.48 -18.12 15.13
N ASN A 317 35.97 -19.21 15.72
CA ASN A 317 35.43 -20.54 15.43
C ASN A 317 34.03 -20.66 16.05
N VAL A 318 33.02 -20.93 15.22
CA VAL A 318 31.61 -20.94 15.64
C VAL A 318 31.03 -22.33 15.47
N LEU A 319 30.37 -22.83 16.51
CA LEU A 319 29.46 -23.97 16.41
C LEU A 319 28.04 -23.43 16.30
N ALA A 320 27.28 -23.81 15.28
CA ALA A 320 25.92 -23.32 15.08
C ALA A 320 24.90 -24.45 15.09
N LEU A 321 23.76 -24.21 15.72
CA LEU A 321 22.62 -25.11 15.74
C LEU A 321 21.40 -24.45 15.10
N ASP A 322 20.82 -25.13 14.11
CA ASP A 322 19.47 -24.90 13.60
C ASP A 322 18.51 -25.84 14.34
N PRO A 323 17.71 -25.31 15.31
CA PRO A 323 16.94 -26.16 16.21
C PRO A 323 15.77 -26.89 15.55
N GLY A 324 15.47 -28.07 16.08
CA GLY A 324 14.29 -28.83 15.69
C GLY A 324 13.96 -29.92 16.70
N PHE A 325 12.67 -30.11 16.98
CA PHE A 325 12.21 -31.17 17.89
C PHE A 325 12.33 -32.55 17.23
N ARG A 326 11.44 -32.87 16.30
CA ARG A 326 11.34 -34.22 15.70
C ARG A 326 12.49 -34.53 14.74
N THR A 327 12.99 -33.52 14.03
CA THR A 327 14.05 -33.64 13.02
C THR A 327 15.46 -33.50 13.57
N GLY A 328 15.57 -33.29 14.89
CA GLY A 328 16.82 -32.93 15.56
C GLY A 328 17.28 -31.52 15.24
N CYS A 329 18.33 -31.09 15.92
CA CYS A 329 19.04 -29.85 15.65
C CYS A 329 20.16 -30.13 14.64
N LYS A 330 20.18 -29.40 13.52
CA LYS A 330 21.32 -29.46 12.61
C LYS A 330 22.46 -28.67 13.19
N LEU A 331 23.62 -29.28 13.22
CA LEU A 331 24.84 -28.75 13.80
C LEU A 331 25.86 -28.51 12.70
N VAL A 332 26.56 -27.39 12.77
CA VAL A 332 27.75 -27.12 11.95
C VAL A 332 28.88 -26.53 12.79
N CYS A 333 30.13 -26.84 12.43
CA CYS A 333 31.32 -26.17 12.94
C CYS A 333 31.92 -25.32 11.81
N LEU A 334 32.16 -24.04 12.08
CA LEU A 334 32.75 -23.07 11.18
C LEU A 334 34.11 -22.61 11.71
N ASP A 335 35.08 -22.42 10.82
CA ASP A 335 36.34 -21.76 11.19
C ASP A 335 36.19 -20.25 11.33
N ARG A 336 37.27 -19.57 11.71
CA ARG A 336 37.35 -18.09 11.84
C ARG A 336 37.03 -17.33 10.55
N GLN A 337 37.01 -17.97 9.39
CA GLN A 337 36.64 -17.39 8.08
C GLN A 337 35.20 -17.75 7.66
N GLY A 338 34.48 -18.52 8.47
CA GLY A 338 33.12 -18.97 8.16
C GLY A 338 33.07 -20.14 7.17
N ARG A 339 34.18 -20.87 6.99
CA ARG A 339 34.21 -22.09 6.18
C ARG A 339 33.62 -23.25 6.99
N LEU A 340 32.76 -24.03 6.34
CA LEU A 340 32.22 -25.26 6.93
C LEU A 340 33.35 -26.30 7.13
N LEU A 341 33.56 -26.71 8.38
CA LEU A 341 34.54 -27.74 8.76
C LEU A 341 33.88 -29.10 9.01
N TYR A 342 32.68 -29.08 9.58
CA TYR A 342 31.96 -30.27 9.99
C TYR A 342 30.47 -29.97 10.11
N HIS A 343 29.63 -30.98 9.88
CA HIS A 343 28.20 -30.91 10.14
C HIS A 343 27.68 -32.24 10.64
N ASP A 344 26.60 -32.20 11.42
CA ASP A 344 25.86 -33.40 11.84
C ASP A 344 24.44 -33.03 12.29
N THR A 345 23.68 -34.01 12.79
CA THR A 345 22.41 -33.82 13.48
C THR A 345 22.51 -34.36 14.90
N VAL A 346 22.08 -33.56 15.87
CA VAL A 346 21.98 -33.96 17.27
C VAL A 346 20.54 -33.85 17.76
N TYR A 347 20.19 -34.59 18.80
CA TYR A 347 18.81 -34.66 19.30
C TYR A 347 18.72 -34.23 20.78
N PRO A 348 19.07 -32.98 21.11
CA PRO A 348 19.15 -32.53 22.50
C PRO A 348 17.79 -32.46 23.21
N LEU A 349 16.68 -32.46 22.45
CA LEU A 349 15.33 -32.26 22.97
C LEU A 349 14.46 -33.53 23.01
N LEU A 350 15.03 -34.71 22.74
CA LEU A 350 14.28 -35.98 22.78
C LEU A 350 14.32 -36.69 24.15
N GLY A 351 15.13 -36.19 25.09
CA GLY A 351 15.33 -36.77 26.42
C GLY A 351 16.07 -38.12 26.42
N GLY A 352 16.49 -38.56 27.60
CA GLY A 352 17.17 -39.84 27.79
C GLY A 352 18.47 -39.94 26.98
N ARG A 353 18.63 -41.01 26.19
CA ARG A 353 19.88 -41.27 25.45
C ARG A 353 20.23 -40.20 24.43
N GLY A 354 19.24 -39.60 23.76
CA GLY A 354 19.50 -38.60 22.72
C GLY A 354 20.13 -37.31 23.28
N GLU A 355 19.73 -36.93 24.49
CA GLU A 355 20.27 -35.78 25.21
C GLU A 355 21.72 -36.05 25.69
N GLU A 356 21.97 -37.23 26.26
CA GLU A 356 23.32 -37.64 26.69
C GLU A 356 24.31 -37.75 25.51
N GLU A 357 23.86 -38.29 24.37
CA GLU A 357 24.67 -38.38 23.14
C GLU A 357 24.95 -37.00 22.55
N ALA A 358 23.96 -36.12 22.53
CA ALA A 358 24.14 -34.73 22.10
C ALA A 358 25.16 -34.00 22.99
N ALA A 359 25.05 -34.14 24.31
CA ALA A 359 25.96 -33.52 25.28
C ALA A 359 27.42 -33.93 25.05
N LYS A 360 27.69 -35.24 24.95
CA LYS A 360 29.04 -35.78 24.71
C LYS A 360 29.62 -35.30 23.37
N LYS A 361 28.79 -35.30 22.34
CA LYS A 361 29.20 -34.89 20.99
C LYS A 361 29.51 -33.40 20.93
N LEU A 362 28.68 -32.55 21.55
CA LEU A 362 28.92 -31.12 21.62
C LEU A 362 30.22 -30.80 22.37
N ASP A 363 30.48 -31.44 23.50
CA ASP A 363 31.73 -31.28 24.25
C ASP A 363 32.96 -31.69 23.43
N GLN A 364 32.89 -32.85 22.76
CA GLN A 364 33.94 -33.32 21.85
C GLN A 364 34.21 -32.32 20.71
N LEU A 365 33.16 -31.82 20.06
CA LEU A 365 33.29 -30.90 18.93
C LEU A 365 33.82 -29.53 19.39
N CYS A 366 33.41 -29.05 20.55
CA CYS A 366 33.95 -27.83 21.15
C CYS A 366 35.46 -27.93 21.37
N GLY A 367 35.95 -29.07 21.88
CA GLY A 367 37.37 -29.34 22.03
C GLY A 367 38.11 -29.50 20.70
N GLN A 368 37.58 -30.32 19.78
CA GLN A 368 38.21 -30.68 18.50
C GLN A 368 38.36 -29.48 17.56
N TYR A 369 37.34 -28.61 17.48
CA TYR A 369 37.32 -27.47 16.57
C TYR A 369 37.67 -26.15 17.27
N HIS A 370 38.10 -26.20 18.53
CA HIS A 370 38.44 -25.02 19.34
C HIS A 370 37.35 -23.94 19.25
N VAL A 371 36.11 -24.33 19.54
CA VAL A 371 34.94 -23.45 19.42
C VAL A 371 35.07 -22.28 20.39
N GLU A 372 34.86 -21.07 19.88
CA GLU A 372 34.97 -19.82 20.63
C GLU A 372 33.61 -19.14 20.85
N ALA A 373 32.55 -19.59 20.16
CA ALA A 373 31.16 -19.16 20.36
C ALA A 373 30.17 -20.17 19.79
N ILE A 374 28.96 -20.21 20.35
CA ILE A 374 27.86 -21.06 19.90
C ILE A 374 26.68 -20.19 19.43
N ALA A 375 26.23 -20.41 18.20
CA ALA A 375 25.04 -19.78 17.61
C ALA A 375 23.84 -20.72 17.69
N VAL A 376 22.67 -20.21 18.09
CA VAL A 376 21.43 -20.99 18.16
C VAL A 376 20.32 -20.24 17.43
N GLY A 377 19.71 -20.86 16.42
CA GLY A 377 18.55 -20.30 15.71
C GLY A 377 17.38 -20.02 16.67
N ASN A 378 16.66 -18.92 16.45
CA ASN A 378 15.55 -18.50 17.31
C ASN A 378 14.17 -19.03 16.90
N GLY A 379 14.11 -20.04 16.03
CA GLY A 379 12.91 -20.72 15.63
C GLY A 379 12.46 -21.82 16.58
N THR A 380 11.87 -22.85 15.98
CA THR A 380 11.19 -23.92 16.71
C THR A 380 12.18 -24.77 17.51
N GLY A 381 12.12 -24.70 18.84
CA GLY A 381 13.03 -25.42 19.74
C GLY A 381 14.29 -24.63 20.12
N GLY A 382 14.40 -23.36 19.72
CA GLY A 382 15.59 -22.54 19.98
C GLY A 382 15.83 -22.23 21.46
N ARG A 383 14.78 -21.86 22.21
CA ARG A 383 14.90 -21.57 23.65
C ARG A 383 15.31 -22.80 24.45
N GLU A 384 14.72 -23.95 24.13
CA GLU A 384 15.02 -25.23 24.76
C GLU A 384 16.45 -25.68 24.44
N THR A 385 16.89 -25.50 23.18
CA THR A 385 18.26 -25.82 22.74
C THR A 385 19.28 -24.91 23.42
N GLU A 386 18.99 -23.62 23.53
CA GLU A 386 19.84 -22.66 24.25
C GLU A 386 19.98 -23.05 25.74
N ALA A 387 18.87 -23.35 26.41
CA ALA A 387 18.86 -23.75 27.81
C ALA A 387 19.68 -25.03 28.03
N PHE A 388 19.51 -26.02 27.14
CA PHE A 388 20.31 -27.24 27.14
C PHE A 388 21.82 -26.93 27.03
N LEU A 389 22.23 -26.13 26.03
CA LEU A 389 23.64 -25.77 25.82
C LEU A 389 24.25 -25.01 27.00
N ARG A 390 23.50 -24.09 27.61
CA ARG A 390 23.95 -23.37 28.82
C ARG A 390 24.09 -24.29 30.02
N GLY A 391 23.25 -25.32 30.12
CA GLY A 391 23.31 -26.33 31.17
C GLY A 391 24.52 -27.28 31.09
N LEU A 392 25.10 -27.45 29.89
CA LEU A 392 26.25 -28.34 29.67
C LEU A 392 27.58 -27.81 30.23
N GLY A 393 27.72 -26.49 30.42
CA GLY A 393 28.99 -25.90 30.87
C GLY A 393 30.15 -26.11 29.88
N LEU A 394 29.86 -26.09 28.58
CA LEU A 394 30.81 -26.31 27.48
C LEU A 394 31.95 -25.27 27.52
N GLY A 395 33.07 -25.61 28.19
CA GLY A 395 34.27 -24.79 28.29
C GLY A 395 34.09 -23.44 29.03
N PRO A 396 35.02 -23.03 29.91
CA PRO A 396 34.94 -21.71 30.52
C PRO A 396 35.08 -20.61 29.45
N GLY A 397 34.00 -19.84 29.24
CA GLY A 397 34.02 -18.63 28.42
C GLY A 397 33.48 -18.75 27.00
N ILE A 398 32.89 -19.88 26.59
CA ILE A 398 32.18 -19.98 25.30
C ILE A 398 30.78 -19.36 25.43
N PRO A 399 30.49 -18.22 24.79
CA PRO A 399 29.15 -17.64 24.82
C PRO A 399 28.20 -18.45 23.93
N VAL A 400 27.01 -18.74 24.47
CA VAL A 400 25.86 -19.22 23.70
C VAL A 400 25.00 -18.01 23.35
N VAL A 401 24.72 -17.80 22.07
CA VAL A 401 24.02 -16.62 21.54
C VAL A 401 22.84 -17.05 20.67
N MET A 402 21.67 -16.49 20.97
CA MET A 402 20.50 -16.64 20.12
C MET A 402 20.63 -15.76 18.88
N VAL A 403 20.40 -16.34 17.71
CA VAL A 403 20.54 -15.70 16.41
C VAL A 403 19.20 -15.74 15.69
N ASN A 404 18.84 -14.62 15.05
CA ASN A 404 17.64 -14.58 14.22
C ASN A 404 17.81 -15.52 13.03
N GLU A 405 16.90 -16.47 12.82
CA GLU A 405 16.98 -17.43 11.69
C GLU A 405 16.20 -16.98 10.45
N SER A 406 15.58 -15.79 10.47
CA SER A 406 14.76 -15.28 9.36
C SER A 406 15.59 -15.24 8.08
N GLY A 407 15.10 -15.92 7.05
CA GLY A 407 15.78 -16.03 5.76
C GLY A 407 16.81 -17.16 5.66
N ALA A 408 17.14 -17.90 6.74
CA ALA A 408 18.05 -19.06 6.65
C ALA A 408 17.47 -20.16 5.75
N SER A 409 16.16 -20.43 5.86
CA SER A 409 15.45 -21.36 4.98
C SER A 409 15.41 -20.88 3.53
N VAL A 410 15.20 -19.58 3.30
CA VAL A 410 15.24 -18.97 1.95
C VAL A 410 16.64 -19.07 1.35
N TYR A 411 17.68 -18.72 2.11
CA TYR A 411 19.08 -18.86 1.70
C TYR A 411 19.37 -20.33 1.34
N SER A 412 19.03 -21.28 2.20
CA SER A 412 19.36 -22.69 2.01
C SER A 412 18.81 -23.30 0.72
N ALA A 413 17.64 -22.83 0.27
CA ALA A 413 16.98 -23.21 -0.98
C ALA A 413 17.47 -22.42 -2.21
N SER A 414 18.24 -21.35 -1.99
CA SER A 414 18.65 -20.43 -3.05
C SER A 414 19.69 -21.05 -3.98
N GLU A 415 19.84 -20.46 -5.17
CA GLU A 415 20.90 -20.83 -6.11
C GLU A 415 22.29 -20.53 -5.54
N VAL A 416 22.44 -19.42 -4.80
CA VAL A 416 23.71 -19.03 -4.17
C VAL A 416 24.17 -20.11 -3.19
N ALA A 417 23.30 -20.60 -2.31
CA ALA A 417 23.67 -21.64 -1.34
C ALA A 417 23.96 -22.99 -2.01
N ARG A 418 23.30 -23.31 -3.13
CA ARG A 418 23.62 -24.50 -3.95
C ARG A 418 24.99 -24.39 -4.62
N THR A 419 25.37 -23.18 -5.04
CA THR A 419 26.71 -22.93 -5.61
C THR A 419 27.79 -22.98 -4.52
N GLU A 420 27.53 -22.43 -3.33
CA GLU A 420 28.47 -22.48 -2.21
C GLU A 420 28.63 -23.90 -1.64
N PHE A 421 27.54 -24.67 -1.55
CA PHE A 421 27.49 -25.97 -0.90
C PHE A 421 26.74 -27.01 -1.78
N PRO A 422 27.32 -27.40 -2.93
CA PRO A 422 26.63 -28.25 -3.91
C PRO A 422 26.33 -29.65 -3.39
N ASN A 423 27.17 -30.15 -2.48
CA ASN A 423 27.05 -31.51 -1.94
C ASN A 423 26.34 -31.58 -0.59
N GLU A 424 26.02 -30.43 0.03
CA GLU A 424 25.38 -30.38 1.34
C GLU A 424 23.86 -30.34 1.23
N ASP A 425 23.19 -30.97 2.18
CA ASP A 425 21.73 -30.90 2.30
C ASP A 425 21.25 -29.47 2.63
N ILE A 426 20.00 -29.17 2.26
CA ILE A 426 19.36 -27.88 2.53
C ILE A 426 19.43 -27.50 4.02
N THR A 427 19.27 -28.46 4.94
CA THR A 427 19.26 -28.18 6.38
C THR A 427 20.64 -27.82 6.91
N VAL A 428 21.72 -28.35 6.32
CA VAL A 428 23.11 -27.97 6.65
C VAL A 428 23.38 -26.53 6.21
N ARG A 429 22.93 -26.15 5.01
CA ARG A 429 23.07 -24.77 4.50
C ARG A 429 22.36 -23.76 5.40
N GLY A 430 21.20 -24.12 5.95
CA GLY A 430 20.48 -23.31 6.94
C GLY A 430 21.32 -23.06 8.20
N ALA A 431 21.88 -24.12 8.79
CA ALA A 431 22.75 -24.03 9.96
C ALA A 431 24.04 -23.23 9.69
N VAL A 432 24.63 -23.33 8.49
CA VAL A 432 25.76 -22.47 8.08
C VAL A 432 25.36 -20.99 8.10
N SER A 433 24.17 -20.65 7.59
CA SER A 433 23.67 -19.27 7.60
C SER A 433 23.55 -18.71 9.02
N ILE A 434 23.03 -19.51 9.96
CA ILE A 434 22.94 -19.13 11.38
C ILE A 434 24.32 -18.85 11.98
N GLY A 435 25.30 -19.72 11.72
CA GLY A 435 26.66 -19.55 12.21
C GLY A 435 27.35 -18.31 11.64
N ARG A 436 27.29 -18.12 10.32
CA ARG A 436 27.87 -16.94 9.66
C ARG A 436 27.21 -15.64 10.09
N ARG A 437 25.90 -15.64 10.31
CA ARG A 437 25.17 -14.47 10.82
C ARG A 437 25.61 -14.05 12.22
N LEU A 438 26.01 -15.00 13.09
CA LEU A 438 26.62 -14.61 14.37
C LEU A 438 27.99 -13.94 14.15
N MET A 439 28.77 -14.44 13.18
CA MET A 439 30.09 -13.89 12.87
C MET A 439 29.98 -12.46 12.36
N ASP A 440 29.10 -12.23 11.38
CA ASP A 440 28.81 -10.95 10.72
C ASP A 440 27.37 -10.98 10.15
N PRO A 441 26.39 -10.30 10.79
CA PRO A 441 24.96 -10.36 10.43
C PRO A 441 24.62 -9.86 9.02
#